data_AF-A0A924MLM3-F1
#
_entry.id   AF-A0A924MLM3-F1
#
_cell.length_a   1.000
_cell.length_b   1.000
_cell.length_c   1.000
_cell.angle_alpha   90.00
_cell.angle_beta   90.00
_cell.angle_gamma   90.00
#
_symmetry.space_group_name_H-M   'P 1'
#
loop_
_entity.id
_entity.type
_entity.pdbx_description
1 polymer ?
#
loop_
_entity_poly.entity_id
_entity_poly.type
_entity_poly.pdbx_seq_one_letter_code
_entity_poly.pdbx_strand_id
1 'polypeptide(L)' 'PADVKPYFLDLINHRNLSSQVAEVFQVHHESPQLLLIKDGECVLDQSHGDISIDEALEVIA' A
#
# COMPACT_ATOMS: atom_id res chain seq x y z
N PRO A 1 7.49 -8.28 -12.57
CA PRO A 1 7.96 -7.58 -11.36
C PRO A 1 9.02 -6.48 -11.57
N ALA A 2 9.89 -6.56 -12.60
CA ALA A 2 10.98 -5.58 -12.81
C ALA A 2 10.53 -4.11 -13.00
N ASP A 3 9.26 -3.90 -13.36
CA ASP A 3 8.67 -2.57 -13.57
C ASP A 3 7.87 -2.03 -12.36
N VAL A 4 7.76 -2.80 -11.27
CA VAL A 4 7.07 -2.33 -10.06
C VAL A 4 8.05 -1.61 -9.16
N LYS A 5 7.84 -0.31 -8.96
CA LYS A 5 8.69 0.55 -8.14
C LYS A 5 8.12 0.63 -6.73
N PRO A 6 8.86 0.21 -5.68
CA PRO A 6 8.43 0.41 -4.31
C PRO A 6 8.59 1.89 -3.92
N TYR A 7 7.59 2.41 -3.21
CA TYR A 7 7.65 3.72 -2.57
C TYR A 7 7.41 3.55 -1.08
N PHE A 8 8.26 4.16 -0.25
CA PHE A 8 8.07 4.21 1.19
C PHE A 8 7.61 5.61 1.57
N LEU A 9 6.49 5.70 2.29
CA LEU A 9 5.95 6.94 2.80
C LEU A 9 6.12 6.98 4.32
N ASP A 10 6.97 7.87 4.82
CA ASP A 10 7.06 8.15 6.25
C ASP A 10 5.91 9.10 6.66
N LEU A 11 4.82 8.50 7.11
CA LEU A 11 3.58 9.21 7.41
C LEU A 11 3.44 9.64 8.87
N ILE A 12 4.43 9.32 9.73
CA ILE A 12 4.43 9.71 11.15
C ILE A 12 4.37 11.25 11.28
N ASN A 13 5.08 11.95 10.41
CA ASN A 13 5.12 13.41 10.37
C ASN A 13 4.08 14.04 9.44
N HIS A 14 3.33 13.22 8.68
CA HIS A 14 2.44 13.67 7.62
C HIS A 14 1.04 13.01 7.70
N ARG A 15 0.39 13.09 8.87
CA ARG A 15 -0.93 12.47 9.10
C ARG A 15 -1.98 12.79 8.03
N ASN A 16 -2.02 14.04 7.55
CA ASN A 16 -2.96 14.44 6.51
C ASN A 16 -2.74 13.69 5.19
N LEU A 17 -1.49 13.38 4.84
CA LEU A 17 -1.19 12.54 3.68
C LEU A 17 -1.64 11.09 3.92
N SER A 18 -1.46 10.58 5.13
CA SER A 18 -1.94 9.25 5.52
C SER A 18 -3.44 9.09 5.33
N SER A 19 -4.22 10.06 5.81
CA SER A 19 -5.67 10.09 5.60
C SER A 19 -6.04 10.21 4.12
N GLN A 20 -5.31 11.02 3.34
CA GLN A 20 -5.54 11.14 1.90
C GLN A 20 -5.27 9.84 1.14
N VAL A 21 -4.24 9.08 1.50
CA VAL A 21 -3.96 7.77 0.88
C VAL A 21 -5.15 6.82 1.08
N ALA A 22 -5.68 6.74 2.30
CA ALA A 22 -6.86 5.93 2.61
C ALA A 22 -8.10 6.37 1.83
N GLU A 23 -8.34 7.68 1.71
CA GLU A 23 -9.45 8.23 0.91
C GLU A 23 -9.28 7.97 -0.59
N VAL A 24 -8.09 8.20 -1.15
CA VAL A 24 -7.85 8.05 -2.60
C VAL A 24 -7.99 6.60 -3.04
N PHE A 25 -7.45 5.67 -2.25
CA PHE A 25 -7.45 4.26 -2.60
C PHE A 25 -8.61 3.47 -1.98
N GLN A 26 -9.50 4.15 -1.23
CA GLN A 26 -10.68 3.57 -0.59
C GLN A 26 -10.35 2.37 0.33
N VAL A 27 -9.22 2.46 1.06
CA VAL A 27 -8.75 1.42 2.00
C VAL A 27 -8.91 1.85 3.44
N HIS A 28 -8.92 0.89 4.37
CA HIS A 28 -8.86 1.22 5.79
C HIS A 28 -7.46 1.75 6.13
N HIS A 29 -7.39 2.82 6.93
CA HIS A 29 -6.11 3.39 7.33
C HIS A 29 -5.45 2.56 8.42
N GLU A 30 -4.30 1.97 8.12
CA GLU A 30 -3.53 1.12 9.03
C GLU A 30 -2.05 1.56 9.10
N SER A 31 -1.32 1.14 10.15
CA SER A 31 0.12 1.41 10.26
C SER A 31 0.81 0.35 11.12
N PRO A 32 1.80 -0.40 10.58
CA PRO A 32 2.31 -0.36 9.21
C PRO A 32 1.30 -0.94 8.19
N GLN A 33 1.38 -0.48 6.94
CA GLN A 33 0.49 -0.90 5.86
C GLN A 33 1.25 -0.96 4.52
N LEU A 34 0.93 -1.95 3.69
CA LEU A 34 1.41 -2.11 2.31
C LEU A 34 0.20 -2.05 1.37
N LEU A 35 0.31 -1.23 0.33
CA LEU A 35 -0.68 -1.12 -0.74
C LEU A 35 -0.02 -1.47 -2.07
N LEU A 36 -0.66 -2.32 -2.87
CA LEU A 36 -0.29 -2.56 -4.25
C LEU A 36 -1.26 -1.81 -5.16
N ILE A 37 -0.73 -0.82 -5.89
CA ILE A 37 -1.52 0.02 -6.78
C ILE A 37 -1.33 -0.41 -8.23
N LYS A 38 -2.43 -0.66 -8.93
CA LYS A 38 -2.46 -1.01 -10.36
C LYS A 38 -3.57 -0.22 -11.03
N ASP A 39 -3.25 0.43 -12.16
CA ASP A 39 -4.22 1.22 -12.95
C ASP A 39 -4.98 2.29 -12.14
N GLY A 40 -4.35 2.82 -11.09
CA GLY A 40 -4.92 3.84 -10.21
C GLY A 40 -5.75 3.30 -9.03
N GLU A 41 -5.92 1.99 -8.93
CA GLU A 41 -6.71 1.33 -7.89
C GLU A 41 -5.81 0.46 -6.97
N CYS A 42 -6.22 0.31 -5.71
CA CYS A 42 -5.54 -0.60 -4.78
C CYS A 42 -6.07 -2.02 -4.98
N VAL A 43 -5.20 -2.93 -5.40
CA VAL A 43 -5.55 -4.33 -5.70
C VAL A 43 -5.15 -5.29 -4.59
N LEU A 44 -4.32 -4.84 -3.65
CA LEU A 44 -3.95 -5.57 -2.43
C LEU A 44 -3.68 -4.56 -1.32
N ASP A 45 -4.30 -4.75 -0.16
CA ASP A 45 -4.00 -4.04 1.08
C ASP A 45 -3.66 -5.05 2.18
N GLN A 46 -2.52 -4.84 2.84
CA GLN A 46 -2.06 -5.68 3.95
C GLN A 46 -1.55 -4.78 5.08
N SER A 47 -1.76 -5.17 6.33
CA SER A 47 -1.28 -4.42 7.48
C SER A 47 -0.63 -5.31 8.53
N HIS A 48 0.15 -4.69 9.43
CA HIS A 48 0.74 -5.35 10.59
C HIS A 48 1.51 -6.64 10.25
N GLY A 49 1.08 -7.79 10.79
CA GLY A 49 1.73 -9.09 10.61
C GLY A 49 1.37 -9.79 9.31
N ASP A 50 0.35 -9.29 8.59
CA ASP A 50 -0.12 -9.89 7.34
C ASP A 50 0.65 -9.35 6.13
N ILE A 51 1.58 -8.41 6.32
CA ILE A 51 2.40 -7.85 5.24
C ILE A 51 3.37 -8.91 4.71
N SER A 52 3.17 -9.31 3.45
CA SER A 52 3.98 -10.28 2.73
C SER A 52 4.34 -9.79 1.33
N ILE A 53 5.64 -9.66 1.07
CA ILE A 53 6.13 -9.26 -0.26
C ILE A 53 5.92 -10.37 -1.27
N ASP A 54 6.09 -11.63 -0.88
CA ASP A 54 5.92 -12.77 -1.78
C ASP A 54 4.47 -12.83 -2.29
N GLU A 55 3.48 -12.66 -1.41
CA GLU A 55 2.06 -12.60 -1.80
C GLU A 55 1.78 -11.40 -2.72
N ALA A 56 2.33 -10.22 -2.42
CA ALA A 56 2.19 -9.04 -3.27
C ALA A 56 2.77 -9.24 -4.68
N LEU A 57 3.85 -10.02 -4.81
CA LEU A 57 4.45 -10.34 -6.10
C LEU A 57 3.64 -11.38 -6.88
N GLU A 58 2.96 -12.31 -6.20
CA GLU A 58 2.06 -13.28 -6.84
C GLU A 58 0.84 -12.58 -7.48
N VAL A 59 0.32 -11.50 -6.88
CA VAL A 59 -0.81 -10.72 -7.43
C VAL A 59 -0.48 -10.05 -8.77
N ILE A 60 0.80 -9.75 -9.03
CA ILE A 60 1.26 -9.09 -10.28
C ILE A 60 1.90 -10.04 -11.29
N ALA A 61 2.02 -11.33 -10.97
CA ALA A 61 2.53 -12.37 -11.87
C ALA A 61 1.47 -12.80 -12.90
#